data_AF-A0A558JDY6-F1
#
_entry.id   AF-A0A558JDY6-F1
#
_cell.length_a   1.000
_cell.length_b   1.000
_cell.length_c   1.000
_cell.angle_alpha   90.00
_cell.angle_beta   90.00
_cell.angle_gamma   90.00
#
_symmetry.space_group_name_H-M   'P 1'
#
loop_
_entity.id
_entity.type
_entity.pdbx_description
1 polymer ?
#
loop_
_entity_poly.entity_id
_entity_poly.type
_entity_poly.pdbx_seq_one_letter_code
_entity_poly.pdbx_strand_id
1 'polypeptide(L)'
;MVSFFRKRVSGAALKAHLERISFLMKYLEQYGMWNKKEVVEVLNKELLLAIPKDIQHLEDRVWPDPSNSNIAISFACNDSDNINCVNQFMLIGFDVMANTLIIGTAHQKDKERAHFSWSITKESDARSVPPLSERIHQEFWNLPGYNQIGLGEFRFLKRAQV
;
A
#
# COMPACT_ATOMS: atom_id res chain seq x y z
N MET A 1 -11.86 -32.16 21.08
CA MET A 1 -11.02 -32.13 19.87
C MET A 1 -11.68 -31.16 18.89
N VAL A 2 -11.31 -29.88 18.92
CA VAL A 2 -11.95 -28.85 18.09
C VAL A 2 -11.24 -28.82 16.74
N SER A 3 -11.90 -29.36 15.73
CA SER A 3 -11.48 -29.24 14.32
C SER A 3 -11.40 -27.76 13.96
N PHE A 4 -10.19 -27.22 13.88
CA PHE A 4 -9.92 -25.94 13.22
C PHE A 4 -10.13 -26.16 11.72
N PHE A 5 -11.38 -26.04 11.26
CA PHE A 5 -11.66 -25.83 9.86
C PHE A 5 -10.93 -24.56 9.42
N ARG A 6 -9.74 -24.72 8.81
CA ARG A 6 -9.12 -23.65 8.02
C ARG A 6 -10.12 -23.28 6.95
N LYS A 7 -10.90 -22.20 7.18
CA LYS A 7 -11.80 -21.65 6.18
C LYS A 7 -10.98 -21.39 4.92
N ARG A 8 -11.27 -22.14 3.87
CA ARG A 8 -10.61 -22.00 2.57
C ARG A 8 -10.88 -20.57 2.09
N VAL A 9 -9.82 -19.82 1.81
CA VAL A 9 -9.96 -18.47 1.24
C VAL A 9 -10.70 -18.59 -0.09
N SER A 10 -11.80 -17.85 -0.23
CA SER A 10 -12.52 -17.80 -1.50
C SER A 10 -11.63 -17.14 -2.57
N GLY A 11 -11.49 -17.77 -3.73
CA GLY A 11 -10.73 -17.21 -4.85
C GLY A 11 -11.27 -15.84 -5.29
N ALA A 12 -12.58 -15.62 -5.18
CA ALA A 12 -13.21 -14.33 -5.48
C ALA A 12 -12.80 -13.24 -4.48
N ALA A 13 -12.74 -13.56 -3.19
CA ALA A 13 -12.31 -12.61 -2.16
C ALA A 13 -10.83 -12.24 -2.32
N LEU A 14 -9.97 -13.23 -2.57
CA LEU A 14 -8.55 -12.98 -2.86
C LEU A 14 -8.36 -12.08 -4.07
N LYS A 15 -9.05 -12.40 -5.17
CA LYS A 15 -8.99 -11.61 -6.41
C LYS A 15 -9.40 -10.16 -6.18
N ALA A 16 -10.53 -9.92 -5.51
CA ALA A 16 -11.02 -8.56 -5.25
C ALA A 16 -10.01 -7.70 -4.44
N HIS A 17 -9.34 -8.29 -3.44
CA HIS A 17 -8.34 -7.56 -2.66
C HIS A 17 -7.07 -7.28 -3.48
N LEU A 18 -6.59 -8.25 -4.26
CA LEU A 18 -5.43 -8.05 -5.14
C LEU A 18 -5.68 -6.99 -6.21
N GLU A 19 -6.89 -6.98 -6.80
CA GLU A 19 -7.30 -5.96 -7.77
C GLU A 19 -7.33 -4.57 -7.12
N ARG A 20 -7.87 -4.46 -5.90
CA ARG A 20 -7.89 -3.18 -5.18
C ARG A 20 -6.49 -2.72 -4.79
N ILE A 21 -5.65 -3.62 -4.29
CA ILE A 21 -4.23 -3.34 -3.99
C ILE A 21 -3.52 -2.82 -5.24
N SER A 22 -3.65 -3.53 -6.36
CA SER A 22 -3.01 -3.15 -7.64
C SER A 22 -3.50 -1.80 -8.15
N PHE A 23 -4.81 -1.54 -8.05
CA PHE A 23 -5.37 -0.23 -8.35
C PHE A 23 -4.74 0.86 -7.49
N LEU A 24 -4.71 0.69 -6.17
CA LEU A 24 -4.16 1.67 -5.24
C LEU A 24 -2.67 1.91 -5.49
N MET A 25 -1.89 0.86 -5.73
CA MET A 25 -0.47 0.98 -6.07
C MET A 25 -0.28 1.85 -7.31
N LYS A 26 -0.93 1.50 -8.43
CA LYS A 26 -0.84 2.25 -9.68
C LYS A 26 -1.33 3.69 -9.55
N TYR A 27 -2.39 3.89 -8.77
CA TYR A 27 -2.98 5.19 -8.54
C TYR A 27 -2.02 6.09 -7.75
N LEU A 28 -1.55 5.61 -6.59
CA LEU A 28 -0.69 6.37 -5.67
C LEU A 28 0.69 6.69 -6.25
N GLU A 29 1.24 5.83 -7.11
CA GLU A 29 2.49 6.08 -7.84
C GLU A 29 2.56 7.44 -8.54
N GLN A 30 1.41 7.95 -9.01
CA GLN A 30 1.35 9.22 -9.75
C GLN A 30 1.61 10.45 -8.87
N TYR A 31 1.48 10.30 -7.55
CA TYR A 31 1.57 11.39 -6.60
C TYR A 31 2.84 11.34 -5.75
N GLY A 32 3.77 10.43 -6.05
CA GLY A 32 5.09 10.46 -5.42
C GLY A 32 5.81 11.76 -5.73
N MET A 33 6.45 12.32 -4.72
CA MET A 33 7.17 13.59 -4.72
C MET A 33 6.29 14.83 -4.92
N TRP A 34 4.96 14.67 -4.93
CA TRP A 34 4.05 15.81 -4.88
C TRP A 34 4.02 16.41 -3.48
N ASN A 35 3.60 17.67 -3.38
CA ASN A 35 3.44 18.31 -2.09
C ASN A 35 2.33 17.60 -1.30
N LYS A 36 2.55 17.32 -0.02
CA LYS A 36 1.56 16.63 0.82
C LYS A 36 0.17 17.28 0.83
N LYS A 37 0.08 18.61 0.71
CA LYS A 37 -1.21 19.30 0.60
C LYS A 37 -1.94 18.94 -0.71
N GLU A 38 -1.21 18.94 -1.83
CA GLU A 38 -1.74 18.56 -3.15
C GLU A 38 -2.20 17.10 -3.13
N VAL A 39 -1.40 16.20 -2.54
CA VAL A 39 -1.75 14.79 -2.37
C VAL A 39 -3.05 14.64 -1.57
N VAL A 40 -3.14 15.27 -0.40
CA VAL A 40 -4.35 15.20 0.45
C VAL A 40 -5.60 15.70 -0.28
N GLU A 41 -5.49 16.79 -1.04
CA GLU A 41 -6.61 17.31 -1.83
C GLU A 41 -7.09 16.31 -2.88
N VAL A 42 -6.17 15.69 -3.62
CA VAL A 42 -6.49 14.69 -4.64
C VAL A 42 -7.07 13.43 -4.00
N LEU A 43 -6.44 12.90 -2.95
CA LEU A 43 -6.93 11.70 -2.27
C LEU A 43 -8.34 11.90 -1.68
N ASN A 44 -8.63 13.07 -1.12
CA ASN A 44 -9.97 13.40 -0.65
C ASN A 44 -10.98 13.55 -1.78
N LYS A 45 -10.57 14.10 -2.92
CA LYS A 45 -11.45 14.32 -4.07
C LYS A 45 -11.77 13.02 -4.81
N GLU A 46 -10.79 12.17 -5.00
CA GLU A 46 -10.87 11.03 -5.91
C GLU A 46 -11.05 9.69 -5.20
N LEU A 47 -10.46 9.50 -4.01
CA LEU A 47 -10.64 8.29 -3.19
C LEU A 47 -11.59 8.49 -2.01
N LEU A 48 -12.01 9.72 -1.74
CA LEU A 48 -12.95 10.06 -0.65
C LEU A 48 -12.43 9.68 0.76
N LEU A 49 -11.12 9.72 1.00
CA LEU A 49 -10.49 9.28 2.27
C LEU A 49 -10.87 10.09 3.52
N ALA A 50 -11.58 11.22 3.36
CA ALA A 50 -12.00 12.10 4.45
C ALA A 50 -10.85 12.55 5.38
N ILE A 51 -9.65 12.77 4.81
CA ILE A 51 -8.47 13.29 5.52
C ILE A 51 -8.76 14.72 6.00
N PRO A 52 -8.70 15.01 7.31
CA PRO A 52 -8.91 16.35 7.84
C PRO A 52 -7.83 17.33 7.36
N LYS A 53 -8.22 18.57 7.06
CA LYS A 53 -7.31 19.61 6.51
C LYS A 53 -6.57 20.39 7.59
N ASP A 54 -7.01 20.29 8.83
CA ASP A 54 -6.63 21.09 9.99
C ASP A 54 -5.69 20.37 10.97
N ILE A 55 -5.41 19.08 10.74
CA ILE A 55 -4.50 18.31 11.56
C ILE A 55 -3.05 18.67 11.24
N GLN A 56 -2.27 18.99 12.28
CA GLN A 56 -0.82 19.08 12.20
C GLN A 56 -0.21 17.67 12.15
N HIS A 57 0.80 17.49 11.30
CA HIS A 57 1.50 16.21 11.07
C HIS A 57 0.54 15.10 10.61
N LEU A 58 0.23 15.13 9.32
CA LEU A 58 -0.62 14.12 8.67
C LEU A 58 0.17 12.85 8.34
N GLU A 59 1.48 12.96 8.20
CA GLU A 59 2.39 11.86 7.91
C GLU A 59 2.22 10.72 8.92
N ASP A 60 2.36 9.50 8.44
CA ASP A 60 2.27 8.24 9.19
C ASP A 60 0.90 7.96 9.84
N ARG A 61 -0.06 8.88 9.70
CA ARG A 61 -1.47 8.61 10.05
C ARG A 61 -2.12 7.73 8.99
N VAL A 62 -3.21 7.10 9.39
CA VAL A 62 -3.85 6.03 8.62
C VAL A 62 -5.30 6.41 8.33
N TRP A 63 -5.71 6.31 7.07
CA TRP A 63 -7.05 6.67 6.60
C TRP A 63 -7.70 5.48 5.88
N PRO A 64 -8.82 4.94 6.40
CA PRO A 64 -9.51 3.80 5.80
C PRO A 64 -9.93 4.08 4.36
N ASP A 65 -9.74 3.10 3.47
CA ASP A 65 -10.27 3.12 2.12
C ASP A 65 -11.81 2.95 2.15
N PRO A 66 -12.61 3.94 1.71
CA PRO A 66 -14.07 3.86 1.78
C PRO A 66 -14.64 2.72 0.93
N SER A 67 -13.91 2.27 -0.08
CA SER A 67 -14.33 1.17 -0.95
C SER A 67 -13.91 -0.22 -0.45
N ASN A 68 -13.04 -0.29 0.55
CA ASN A 68 -12.60 -1.54 1.16
C ASN A 68 -12.24 -1.34 2.65
N SER A 69 -13.12 -1.79 3.54
CA SER A 69 -12.95 -1.66 4.99
C SER A 69 -11.72 -2.39 5.56
N ASN A 70 -11.07 -3.25 4.78
CA ASN A 70 -9.91 -4.03 5.21
C ASN A 70 -8.57 -3.39 4.80
N ILE A 71 -8.60 -2.23 4.15
CA ILE A 71 -7.40 -1.51 3.71
C ILE A 71 -7.49 -0.07 4.21
N ALA A 72 -6.38 0.45 4.71
CA ALA A 72 -6.20 1.88 4.87
C ALA A 72 -4.94 2.34 4.15
N ILE A 73 -4.90 3.62 3.85
CA ILE A 73 -3.81 4.29 3.18
C ILE A 73 -3.09 5.14 4.22
N SER A 74 -1.77 5.18 4.15
CA SER A 74 -0.92 6.12 4.88
C SER A 74 0.15 6.66 3.93
N PHE A 75 0.79 7.77 4.29
CA PHE A 75 1.90 8.33 3.55
C PHE A 75 2.93 8.94 4.50
N ALA A 76 4.18 9.00 4.05
CA ALA A 76 5.27 9.68 4.75
C ALA A 76 5.96 10.69 3.83
N CYS A 77 6.61 11.68 4.45
CA CYS A 77 7.50 12.62 3.79
C CYS A 77 8.95 12.34 4.23
N ASN A 78 9.93 12.53 3.34
CA ASN A 78 11.33 12.38 3.75
C ASN A 78 11.79 13.62 4.51
N ASP A 79 12.18 13.46 5.77
CA ASP A 79 12.66 14.55 6.60
C ASP A 79 14.01 15.12 6.14
N SER A 80 14.84 14.34 5.43
CA SER A 80 16.20 14.77 5.07
C SER A 80 16.27 15.68 3.85
N ASP A 81 15.39 15.48 2.86
CA ASP A 81 15.56 16.07 1.52
C ASP A 81 14.46 17.08 1.19
N ASN A 82 13.21 16.80 1.59
CA ASN A 82 12.06 17.69 1.40
C ASN A 82 10.89 17.27 2.29
N ILE A 83 10.79 17.89 3.47
CA ILE A 83 9.78 17.65 4.52
C ILE A 83 8.31 17.83 4.07
N ASN A 84 8.08 18.34 2.86
CA ASN A 84 6.75 18.63 2.33
C ASN A 84 6.36 17.73 1.17
N CYS A 85 7.23 16.84 0.70
CA CYS A 85 6.95 15.96 -0.43
C CYS A 85 6.75 14.52 0.02
N VAL A 86 5.67 13.90 -0.47
CA VAL A 86 5.35 12.51 -0.17
C VAL A 86 6.30 11.58 -0.90
N ASN A 87 7.18 10.89 -0.18
CA ASN A 87 8.13 9.94 -0.77
C ASN A 87 7.70 8.48 -0.58
N GLN A 88 6.74 8.24 0.31
CA GLN A 88 6.28 6.90 0.64
C GLN A 88 4.76 6.86 0.76
N PHE A 89 4.18 5.79 0.25
CA PHE A 89 2.80 5.39 0.52
C PHE A 89 2.79 4.01 1.18
N MET A 90 1.84 3.79 2.07
CA MET A 90 1.63 2.53 2.76
C MET A 90 0.17 2.10 2.62
N LEU A 91 -0.05 0.82 2.31
CA LEU A 91 -1.35 0.18 2.41
C LEU A 91 -1.32 -0.76 3.61
N ILE A 92 -2.23 -0.55 4.55
CA ILE A 92 -2.28 -1.24 5.84
C ILE A 92 -3.54 -2.10 5.88
N GLY A 93 -3.37 -3.38 6.17
CA GLY A 93 -4.47 -4.34 6.23
C GLY A 93 -5.14 -4.42 7.61
N PHE A 94 -6.48 -4.54 7.62
CA PHE A 94 -7.31 -4.74 8.81
C PHE A 94 -8.15 -6.02 8.70
N ASP A 95 -8.67 -6.48 9.84
CA ASP A 95 -9.56 -7.63 9.96
C ASP A 95 -9.07 -8.85 9.17
N VAL A 96 -9.72 -9.20 8.06
CA VAL A 96 -9.34 -10.36 7.23
C VAL A 96 -7.99 -10.18 6.52
N MET A 97 -7.51 -8.94 6.37
CA MET A 97 -6.19 -8.58 5.87
C MET A 97 -5.21 -8.16 6.96
N ALA A 98 -5.55 -8.32 8.24
CA ALA A 98 -4.69 -7.89 9.35
C ALA A 98 -3.25 -8.43 9.21
N ASN A 99 -2.30 -7.68 9.76
CA ASN A 99 -0.86 -7.98 9.67
C ASN A 99 -0.28 -7.96 8.24
N THR A 100 -0.92 -7.21 7.33
CA THR A 100 -0.40 -6.92 5.98
C THR A 100 0.04 -5.48 5.91
N LEU A 101 1.30 -5.25 5.50
CA LEU A 101 1.83 -3.92 5.23
C LEU A 101 2.46 -3.91 3.85
N ILE A 102 1.96 -3.06 2.96
CA ILE A 102 2.49 -2.87 1.61
C ILE A 102 3.09 -1.47 1.55
N ILE A 103 4.36 -1.37 1.15
CA ILE A 103 5.12 -0.11 1.20
C ILE A 103 5.59 0.23 -0.21
N GLY A 104 5.18 1.40 -0.71
CA GLY A 104 5.61 1.99 -1.96
C GLY A 104 6.56 3.16 -1.70
N THR A 105 7.76 3.12 -2.26
CA THR A 105 8.79 4.17 -2.08
C THR A 105 9.14 4.80 -3.42
N ALA A 106 9.16 6.13 -3.49
CA ALA A 106 9.58 6.92 -4.64
C ALA A 106 11.10 7.17 -4.62
N HIS A 107 11.76 7.00 -5.77
CA HIS A 107 13.24 6.97 -5.87
C HIS A 107 13.85 8.05 -6.78
N GLN A 108 13.10 9.08 -7.19
CA GLN A 108 13.64 10.21 -7.97
C GLN A 108 13.08 11.53 -7.49
N LYS A 109 13.89 12.60 -7.55
CA LYS A 109 13.62 13.91 -6.94
C LYS A 109 12.62 14.78 -7.72
N ASP A 110 12.38 14.47 -8.99
CA ASP A 110 11.61 15.34 -9.89
C ASP A 110 10.19 14.82 -10.14
N LYS A 111 9.21 15.73 -10.01
CA LYS A 111 7.76 15.47 -10.15
C LYS A 111 7.37 14.80 -11.46
N GLU A 112 8.20 14.91 -12.50
CA GLU A 112 7.85 14.43 -13.85
C GLU A 112 8.01 12.92 -14.02
N ARG A 113 8.87 12.24 -13.23
CA ARG A 113 9.20 10.82 -13.43
C ARG A 113 9.55 10.07 -12.13
N ALA A 114 8.79 10.26 -11.05
CA ALA A 114 9.01 9.48 -9.83
C ALA A 114 8.93 7.97 -10.11
N HIS A 115 10.05 7.26 -9.96
CA HIS A 115 10.08 5.80 -10.02
C HIS A 115 9.67 5.22 -8.67
N PHE A 116 8.73 4.28 -8.68
CA PHE A 116 8.30 3.58 -7.48
C PHE A 116 8.81 2.15 -7.42
N SER A 117 9.06 1.71 -6.19
CA SER A 117 9.19 0.30 -5.85
C SER A 117 8.21 -0.06 -4.75
N TRP A 118 7.51 -1.17 -4.90
CA TRP A 118 6.58 -1.69 -3.90
C TRP A 118 7.11 -2.95 -3.24
N SER A 119 6.86 -3.12 -1.95
CA SER A 119 7.16 -4.33 -1.20
C SER A 119 5.97 -4.69 -0.32
N ILE A 120 5.91 -5.94 0.13
CA ILE A 120 4.94 -6.43 1.10
C ILE A 120 5.67 -7.09 2.26
N THR A 121 5.22 -6.80 3.48
CA THR A 121 5.76 -7.34 4.73
C THR A 121 4.64 -7.51 5.75
N LYS A 122 4.98 -8.11 6.90
CA LYS A 122 4.12 -8.16 8.07
C LYS A 122 4.30 -6.89 8.89
N GLU A 123 3.22 -6.41 9.50
CA GLU A 123 3.28 -5.30 10.45
C GLU A 123 3.99 -5.73 11.75
N SER A 124 3.80 -6.99 12.16
CA SER A 124 4.39 -7.55 13.38
C SER A 124 4.55 -9.07 13.27
N ASP A 125 5.73 -9.58 13.63
CA ASP A 125 5.97 -11.02 13.74
C ASP A 125 5.27 -11.68 14.94
N ALA A 126 4.82 -10.88 15.92
CA ALA A 126 4.11 -11.37 17.10
C ALA A 126 2.63 -11.67 16.82
N ARG A 127 2.06 -11.15 15.73
CA ARG A 127 0.65 -11.33 15.39
C ARG A 127 0.46 -12.48 14.41
N SER A 128 -0.58 -13.29 14.63
CA SER A 128 -0.98 -14.31 13.66
C SER A 128 -1.37 -13.66 12.33
N VAL A 129 -0.93 -14.25 11.21
CA VAL A 129 -1.32 -13.82 9.87
C VAL A 129 -2.62 -14.54 9.48
N PRO A 130 -3.72 -13.81 9.20
CA PRO A 130 -4.95 -14.43 8.71
C PRO A 130 -4.73 -15.16 7.37
N PRO A 131 -5.51 -16.23 7.07
CA PRO A 131 -5.33 -16.98 5.82
C PRO A 131 -5.43 -16.14 4.54
N LEU A 132 -6.28 -15.11 4.51
CA LEU A 132 -6.37 -14.22 3.35
C LEU A 132 -5.10 -13.36 3.20
N SER A 133 -4.56 -12.82 4.30
CA SER A 133 -3.29 -12.09 4.31
C SER A 133 -2.15 -12.96 3.79
N GLU A 134 -2.03 -14.20 4.28
CA GLU A 134 -0.99 -15.14 3.81
C GLU A 134 -1.07 -15.38 2.29
N ARG A 135 -2.29 -15.55 1.76
CA ARG A 135 -2.51 -15.68 0.31
C ARG A 135 -2.16 -14.40 -0.44
N ILE A 136 -2.51 -13.22 0.08
CA ILE A 136 -2.14 -11.94 -0.53
C ILE A 136 -0.61 -11.81 -0.60
N HIS A 137 0.13 -12.15 0.46
CA HIS A 137 1.60 -12.12 0.47
C HIS A 137 2.23 -13.02 -0.59
N GLN A 138 1.63 -14.18 -0.85
CA GLN A 138 2.09 -15.12 -1.89
C GLN A 138 1.81 -14.58 -3.30
N GLU A 139 0.60 -14.09 -3.54
CA GLU A 139 0.17 -13.66 -4.87
C GLU A 139 0.64 -12.24 -5.25
N PHE A 140 0.97 -11.40 -4.27
CA PHE A 140 1.42 -10.02 -4.48
C PHE A 140 2.56 -9.94 -5.49
N TRP A 141 3.53 -10.86 -5.41
CA TRP A 141 4.69 -10.87 -6.30
C TRP A 141 4.38 -11.20 -7.77
N ASN A 142 3.17 -11.68 -8.06
CA ASN A 142 2.69 -12.02 -9.39
C ASN A 142 1.64 -11.03 -9.93
N LEU A 143 1.55 -9.83 -9.33
CA LEU A 143 0.59 -8.82 -9.77
C LEU A 143 0.81 -8.42 -11.25
N PRO A 144 -0.23 -8.47 -12.11
CA PRO A 144 -0.11 -8.07 -13.50
C PRO A 144 0.37 -6.62 -13.67
N GLY A 145 1.26 -6.39 -14.63
CA GLY A 145 1.82 -5.06 -14.91
C GLY A 145 3.03 -4.67 -14.04
N TYR A 146 3.49 -5.57 -13.18
CA TYR A 146 4.66 -5.37 -12.33
C TYR A 146 5.74 -6.42 -12.61
N ASN A 147 6.99 -5.98 -12.60
CA ASN A 147 8.17 -6.83 -12.64
C ASN A 147 8.75 -6.97 -11.24
N GLN A 148 9.01 -8.21 -10.83
CA GLN A 148 9.77 -8.47 -9.62
C GLN A 148 11.26 -8.16 -9.86
N ILE A 149 11.85 -7.39 -8.97
CA ILE A 149 13.27 -7.08 -8.92
C ILE A 149 13.80 -7.53 -7.57
N GLY A 150 14.89 -8.29 -7.58
CA GLY A 150 15.53 -8.80 -6.37
C GLY A 150 16.96 -8.28 -6.22
N LEU A 151 17.35 -7.95 -4.98
CA LEU A 151 18.73 -7.69 -4.60
C LEU A 151 19.03 -8.46 -3.30
N GLY A 152 19.59 -9.65 -3.42
CA GLY A 152 19.76 -10.56 -2.28
C GLY A 152 18.41 -11.02 -1.72
N GLU A 153 18.19 -10.80 -0.42
CA GLU A 153 16.92 -11.12 0.26
C GLU A 153 15.83 -10.07 -0.02
N PHE A 154 16.20 -8.88 -0.49
CA PHE A 154 15.26 -7.83 -0.79
C PHE A 154 14.52 -8.09 -2.10
N ARG A 155 13.21 -7.94 -2.06
CA ARG A 155 12.32 -8.11 -3.21
C ARG A 155 11.41 -6.91 -3.33
N PHE A 156 11.27 -6.40 -4.55
CA PHE A 156 10.41 -5.27 -4.86
C PHE A 156 9.67 -5.50 -6.18
N LEU A 157 8.50 -4.90 -6.31
CA LEU A 157 7.80 -4.75 -7.57
C LEU A 157 8.07 -3.37 -8.15
N LYS A 158 8.44 -3.31 -9.43
CA LYS A 158 8.42 -2.07 -10.21
C LYS A 158 7.45 -2.21 -11.36
N ARG A 159 6.77 -1.13 -11.72
CA ARG A 159 5.86 -1.13 -12.87
C ARG A 159 6.63 -1.51 -14.14
N ALA A 160 6.09 -2.43 -14.93
CA ALA A 160 6.66 -2.79 -16.21
C ALA A 160 6.68 -1.54 -17.11
N GLN A 161 7.83 -1.26 -17.73
CA GLN A 161 7.91 -0.22 -18.75
C GLN A 161 7.23 -0.74 -20.02
N VAL A 162 6.24 0.00 -20.51
CA VAL A 162 5.59 -0.24 -21.81
C VAL A 162 6.28 0.65 -22.83
#